data_AF-A0AAX2QSA9-F1
#
_entry.id   AF-A0AAX2QSA9-F1
#
_cell.length_a   1.000
_cell.length_b   1.000
_cell.length_c   1.000
_cell.angle_alpha   90.00
_cell.angle_beta   90.00
_cell.angle_gamma   90.00
#
_symmetry.space_group_name_H-M   'P 1'
#
loop_
_entity.id
_entity.type
_entity.pdbx_description
1 polymer ?
#
loop_
_entity_poly.entity_id
_entity_poly.type
_entity_poly.pdbx_seq_one_letter_code
_entity_poly.pdbx_strand_id
1 'polypeptide(L)'
;MRLFHFSDDAGIAAFEPRPVRVPSARAPGREWLNGPLVWAIDADHDFMYLFPRDCPRILLWATADTPEAERRRWLGDWRAVACVERHWLERLEAETIQRYEMPAEGFEGLDDAGMWWPADASFPWRGPPSRGSTRSLRRAGWSFGGSIACGR
;
A
#
# COMPACT_ATOMS: atom_id res chain seq x y z
N MET A 1 1.33 -7.81 14.90
CA MET A 1 1.45 -7.22 13.55
C MET A 1 0.17 -6.44 13.25
N ARG A 2 0.22 -5.40 12.42
CA ARG A 2 -0.97 -4.62 12.02
C ARG A 2 -1.10 -4.64 10.51
N LEU A 3 -2.33 -4.83 10.04
CA LEU A 3 -2.66 -4.90 8.62
C LEU A 3 -3.59 -3.75 8.24
N PHE A 4 -3.41 -3.22 7.05
CA PHE A 4 -4.16 -2.08 6.56
C PHE A 4 -4.69 -2.31 5.16
N HIS A 5 -5.85 -1.73 4.88
CA HIS A 5 -6.34 -1.48 3.53
C HIS A 5 -6.37 0.03 3.29
N PHE A 6 -6.04 0.46 2.09
CA PHE A 6 -6.03 1.86 1.71
C PHE A 6 -6.97 2.11 0.52
N SER A 7 -7.76 3.17 0.60
CA SER A 7 -8.60 3.61 -0.50
C SER A 7 -8.77 5.13 -0.50
N ASP A 8 -8.95 5.68 -1.69
CA ASP A 8 -9.53 7.01 -1.93
C ASP A 8 -11.02 7.11 -1.54
N ASP A 9 -11.74 5.98 -1.45
CA ASP A 9 -13.13 5.90 -1.01
C ASP A 9 -13.24 5.86 0.52
N ALA A 10 -13.92 6.86 1.11
CA ALA A 10 -14.20 6.98 2.54
C ALA A 10 -15.51 6.32 2.99
N GLY A 11 -16.27 5.74 2.05
CA GLY A 11 -17.57 5.13 2.25
C GLY A 11 -17.55 3.60 2.33
N ILE A 12 -16.37 2.96 2.35
CA ILE A 12 -16.30 1.50 2.35
C ILE A 12 -16.86 0.95 3.68
N ALA A 13 -18.05 0.36 3.60
CA ALA A 13 -18.74 -0.26 4.72
C ALA A 13 -18.44 -1.77 4.85
N ALA A 14 -18.03 -2.40 3.76
CA ALA A 14 -17.65 -3.81 3.71
C ALA A 14 -16.60 -4.02 2.61
N PHE A 15 -15.65 -4.93 2.83
CA PHE A 15 -14.70 -5.33 1.80
C PHE A 15 -15.19 -6.59 1.10
N GLU A 16 -15.50 -6.43 -0.18
CA GLU A 16 -15.87 -7.52 -1.07
C GLU A 16 -14.69 -7.84 -2.01
N PRO A 17 -14.38 -9.14 -2.23
CA PRO A 17 -13.38 -9.55 -3.21
C PRO A 17 -13.71 -8.98 -4.60
N ARG A 18 -12.84 -8.14 -5.14
CA ARG A 18 -13.06 -7.50 -6.45
C ARG A 18 -12.25 -8.22 -7.54
N PRO A 19 -12.86 -8.54 -8.70
CA PRO A 19 -12.12 -9.17 -9.79
C PRO A 19 -11.01 -8.24 -10.28
N VAL A 20 -9.86 -8.84 -10.59
CA VAL A 20 -8.74 -8.11 -11.19
C VAL A 20 -9.12 -7.73 -12.62
N ARG A 21 -9.09 -6.42 -12.93
CA ARG A 21 -9.43 -5.91 -14.28
C ARG A 21 -8.38 -6.26 -15.32
N VAL A 22 -7.11 -6.19 -14.94
CA VAL A 22 -5.97 -6.51 -15.79
C VAL A 22 -5.08 -7.50 -15.03
N PRO A 23 -5.09 -8.80 -15.39
CA PRO A 23 -4.29 -9.80 -14.70
C PRO A 23 -2.80 -9.53 -14.91
N SER A 24 -2.00 -9.77 -13.86
CA SER A 24 -0.54 -9.71 -13.97
C SER A 24 0.02 -11.10 -14.29
N ALA A 25 1.18 -11.14 -14.94
CA ALA A 25 1.95 -12.38 -15.03
C ALA A 25 2.31 -12.85 -13.61
N ARG A 26 1.96 -14.09 -13.27
CA ARG A 26 2.24 -14.70 -11.96
C ARG A 26 3.16 -15.90 -12.15
N ALA A 27 3.94 -16.20 -11.12
CA ALA A 27 4.71 -17.45 -11.09
C ALA A 27 3.78 -18.66 -11.15
N PRO A 28 4.23 -19.81 -11.70
CA PRO A 28 3.43 -21.03 -11.72
C PRO A 28 2.88 -21.40 -10.33
N GLY A 29 1.59 -21.71 -10.24
CA GLY A 29 0.91 -22.02 -8.97
C GLY A 29 0.45 -20.79 -8.16
N ARG A 30 0.69 -19.58 -8.65
CA ARG A 30 0.22 -18.30 -8.06
C ARG A 30 -0.79 -17.57 -8.96
N GLU A 31 -1.36 -18.23 -9.96
CA GLU A 31 -2.33 -17.65 -10.90
C GLU A 31 -3.63 -17.22 -10.19
N TRP A 32 -3.99 -17.92 -9.11
CA TRP A 32 -5.13 -17.60 -8.26
C TRP A 32 -5.04 -16.20 -7.63
N LEU A 33 -3.85 -15.57 -7.57
CA LEU A 33 -3.67 -14.17 -7.17
C LEU A 33 -4.27 -13.16 -8.15
N ASN A 34 -4.69 -13.59 -9.34
CA ASN A 34 -5.49 -12.80 -10.28
C ASN A 34 -7.01 -12.99 -10.05
N GLY A 35 -7.40 -13.84 -9.09
CA GLY A 35 -8.78 -14.01 -8.65
C GLY A 35 -9.29 -12.82 -7.84
N PRO A 36 -10.59 -12.79 -7.51
CA PRO A 36 -11.14 -11.75 -6.66
C PRO A 36 -10.60 -11.91 -5.23
N LEU A 37 -9.91 -10.88 -4.74
CA LEU A 37 -9.27 -10.89 -3.42
C LEU A 37 -9.50 -9.56 -2.69
N VAL A 38 -9.49 -9.62 -1.36
CA VAL A 38 -9.32 -8.44 -0.51
C VAL A 38 -7.85 -8.36 -0.11
N TRP A 39 -7.20 -7.27 -0.48
CA TRP A 39 -5.79 -7.06 -0.22
C TRP A 39 -5.58 -6.25 1.05
N ALA A 40 -4.62 -6.67 1.86
CA ALA A 40 -4.11 -5.89 2.97
C ALA A 40 -2.57 -5.78 2.89
N ILE A 41 -2.03 -4.74 3.50
CA ILE A 41 -0.60 -4.45 3.58
C ILE A 41 -0.19 -4.30 5.04
N ASP A 42 1.00 -4.79 5.40
CA ASP A 42 1.53 -4.56 6.74
C ASP A 42 1.94 -3.08 6.98
N ALA A 43 2.22 -2.77 8.24
CA ALA A 43 2.66 -1.42 8.65
C ALA A 43 4.02 -1.01 8.05
N ASP A 44 4.90 -1.97 7.81
CA ASP A 44 6.26 -1.75 7.30
C ASP A 44 6.29 -1.48 5.79
N HIS A 45 5.16 -1.68 5.11
CA HIS A 45 4.97 -1.43 3.68
C HIS A 45 3.79 -0.47 3.40
N ASP A 46 3.21 0.14 4.44
CA ASP A 46 2.06 1.05 4.35
C ASP A 46 2.27 2.20 3.34
N PHE A 47 3.52 2.68 3.26
CA PHE A 47 3.97 3.74 2.37
C PHE A 47 3.64 3.46 0.90
N MET A 48 3.49 2.19 0.50
CA MET A 48 3.19 1.81 -0.89
C MET A 48 1.80 2.24 -1.36
N TYR A 49 0.89 2.50 -0.42
CA TYR A 49 -0.53 2.73 -0.70
C TYR A 49 -1.03 4.13 -0.28
N LEU A 50 -0.12 5.05 0.04
CA LEU A 50 -0.46 6.43 0.43
C LEU A 50 -0.70 7.38 -0.76
N PHE A 51 -1.13 6.83 -1.90
CA PHE A 51 -1.32 7.54 -3.15
C PHE A 51 -2.73 7.22 -3.70
N PRO A 52 -3.37 8.13 -4.44
CA PRO A 52 -4.58 7.82 -5.18
C PRO A 52 -4.40 6.55 -6.00
N ARG A 53 -5.46 5.76 -6.12
CA ARG A 53 -5.40 4.42 -6.70
C ARG A 53 -4.75 4.44 -8.09
N ASP A 54 -5.15 5.39 -8.92
CA ASP A 54 -4.71 5.50 -10.31
C ASP A 54 -3.41 6.29 -10.49
N CYS A 55 -2.76 6.74 -9.41
CA CYS A 55 -1.50 7.48 -9.47
C CYS A 55 -0.34 6.54 -9.87
N PRO A 56 0.25 6.68 -11.08
CA PRO A 56 1.40 5.89 -11.47
C PRO A 56 2.58 6.24 -10.56
N ARG A 57 3.23 5.21 -10.01
CA ARG A 57 4.28 5.38 -9.02
C ARG A 57 5.34 4.29 -9.13
N ILE A 58 6.59 4.71 -9.00
CA ILE A 58 7.73 3.82 -8.76
C ILE A 58 8.15 4.04 -7.31
N LEU A 59 8.30 2.97 -6.56
CA LEU A 59 8.68 3.01 -5.16
C LEU A 59 10.07 2.39 -5.01
N LEU A 60 10.91 3.06 -4.21
CA LEU A 60 12.24 2.61 -3.87
C LEU A 60 12.36 2.59 -2.34
N TRP A 61 12.82 1.47 -1.80
CA TRP A 61 13.13 1.29 -0.39
C TRP A 61 14.28 0.29 -0.25
N ALA A 62 14.93 0.28 0.90
CA ALA A 62 16.00 -0.66 1.19
C ALA A 62 15.44 -1.94 1.81
N THR A 63 15.99 -3.08 1.37
CA THR A 63 15.78 -4.39 1.99
C THR A 63 16.91 -4.72 2.96
N ALA A 64 16.78 -5.82 3.70
CA ALA A 64 17.85 -6.31 4.58
C ALA A 64 19.18 -6.55 3.84
N ASP A 65 19.11 -6.89 2.55
CA ASP A 65 20.29 -7.18 1.72
C ASP A 65 20.85 -5.93 1.01
N THR A 66 20.21 -4.77 1.16
CA THR A 66 20.66 -3.54 0.49
C THR A 66 21.90 -2.97 1.19
N PRO A 67 23.05 -2.81 0.49
CA PRO A 67 24.26 -2.25 1.09
C PRO A 67 24.06 -0.82 1.61
N GLU A 68 24.62 -0.49 2.78
CA GLU A 68 24.45 0.85 3.39
C GLU A 68 24.96 1.99 2.49
N ALA A 69 25.96 1.73 1.65
CA ALA A 69 26.43 2.69 0.66
C ALA A 69 25.34 3.02 -0.39
N GLU A 70 24.66 2.00 -0.91
CA GLU A 70 23.54 2.17 -1.84
C GLU A 70 22.33 2.78 -1.15
N ARG A 71 21.99 2.32 0.07
CA ARG A 71 20.92 2.93 0.88
C ARG A 71 21.13 4.44 1.03
N ARG A 72 22.33 4.87 1.43
CA ARG A 72 22.65 6.29 1.58
C ARG A 72 22.65 7.04 0.26
N ARG A 73 23.12 6.43 -0.83
CA ARG A 73 23.12 7.04 -2.17
C ARG A 73 21.72 7.30 -2.70
N TRP A 74 20.81 6.34 -2.56
CA TRP A 74 19.47 6.42 -3.16
C TRP A 74 18.41 7.03 -2.23
N LEU A 75 18.50 6.74 -0.93
CA LEU A 75 17.48 7.11 0.05
C LEU A 75 17.98 8.14 1.07
N GLY A 76 19.29 8.24 1.30
CA GLY A 76 19.84 9.05 2.38
C GLY A 76 19.28 8.64 3.74
N ASP A 77 18.63 9.60 4.42
CA ASP A 77 17.98 9.37 5.73
C ASP A 77 16.52 8.94 5.62
N TRP A 78 15.95 8.96 4.41
CA TRP A 78 14.57 8.61 4.15
C TRP A 78 14.36 7.09 4.16
N ARG A 79 13.18 6.65 4.58
CA ARG A 79 12.79 5.23 4.59
C ARG A 79 12.48 4.73 3.19
N ALA A 80 11.82 5.57 2.39
CA ALA A 80 11.40 5.23 1.03
C ALA A 80 11.30 6.50 0.17
N VAL A 81 11.42 6.31 -1.15
CA VAL A 81 11.23 7.32 -2.18
C VAL A 81 10.16 6.85 -3.16
N ALA A 82 9.27 7.75 -3.56
CA ALA A 82 8.27 7.54 -4.59
C ALA A 82 8.51 8.52 -5.75
N CYS A 83 8.62 7.98 -6.95
CA CYS A 83 8.67 8.77 -8.18
C CYS A 83 7.28 8.71 -8.82
N VAL A 84 6.67 9.87 -8.99
CA VAL A 84 5.35 10.04 -9.61
C VAL A 84 5.44 11.07 -10.71
N GLU A 85 4.51 11.05 -11.65
CA GLU A 85 4.42 12.11 -12.64
C GLU A 85 4.02 13.44 -11.99
N ARG A 86 4.67 14.53 -12.41
CA ARG A 86 4.53 15.86 -11.78
C ARG A 86 3.08 16.33 -11.63
N HIS A 87 2.22 16.02 -12.60
CA HIS A 87 0.83 16.46 -12.60
C HIS A 87 -0.01 15.85 -11.45
N TRP A 88 0.46 14.76 -10.82
CA TRP A 88 -0.18 14.19 -9.63
C TRP A 88 0.10 14.96 -8.34
N LEU A 89 1.11 15.84 -8.32
CA LEU A 89 1.56 16.49 -7.10
C LEU A 89 0.44 17.27 -6.39
N GLU A 90 -0.33 18.06 -7.14
CA GLU A 90 -1.46 18.83 -6.61
C GLU A 90 -2.52 17.92 -5.98
N ARG A 91 -2.85 16.82 -6.68
CA ARG A 91 -3.82 15.84 -6.20
C ARG A 91 -3.32 15.11 -4.95
N LEU A 92 -2.04 14.78 -4.91
CA LEU A 92 -1.38 14.13 -3.76
C LEU A 92 -1.33 15.03 -2.52
N GLU A 93 -1.29 16.34 -2.72
CA GLU A 93 -1.33 17.32 -1.64
C GLU A 93 -2.75 17.58 -1.13
N ALA A 94 -3.75 17.55 -2.02
CA ALA A 94 -5.14 17.87 -1.72
C ALA A 94 -5.96 16.67 -1.22
N GLU A 95 -5.70 15.48 -1.76
CA GLU A 95 -6.52 14.30 -1.46
C GLU A 95 -6.12 13.61 -0.16
N THR A 96 -7.10 12.88 0.37
CA THR A 96 -6.94 12.10 1.59
C THR A 96 -7.13 10.63 1.27
N ILE A 97 -6.10 9.83 1.57
CA ILE A 97 -6.22 8.38 1.51
C ILE A 97 -6.71 7.86 2.85
N GLN A 98 -7.75 7.05 2.78
CA GLN A 98 -8.40 6.41 3.90
C GLN A 98 -7.63 5.15 4.26
N ARG A 99 -7.30 5.02 5.55
CA ARG A 99 -6.63 3.84 6.09
C ARG A 99 -7.62 3.07 6.94
N TYR A 100 -7.83 1.82 6.58
CA TYR A 100 -8.71 0.89 7.28
C TYR A 100 -7.85 -0.18 7.94
N GLU A 101 -7.95 -0.34 9.26
CA GLU A 101 -7.23 -1.42 9.95
C GLU A 101 -8.00 -2.74 9.79
N MET A 102 -7.27 -3.77 9.37
CA MET A 102 -7.78 -5.11 9.10
C MET A 102 -7.40 -6.04 10.26
N PRO A 103 -8.24 -7.05 10.59
CA PRO A 103 -7.83 -8.07 11.57
C PRO A 103 -6.63 -8.83 11.02
N ALA A 104 -5.68 -9.16 11.90
CA ALA A 104 -4.54 -9.99 11.50
C ALA A 104 -4.94 -11.48 11.44
N GLU A 105 -5.91 -11.88 12.25
CA GLU A 105 -6.44 -13.23 12.29
C GLU A 105 -7.14 -13.58 10.97
N GLY A 106 -6.79 -14.74 10.40
CA GLY A 106 -7.35 -15.24 9.15
C GLY A 106 -6.74 -14.63 7.88
N PHE A 107 -5.73 -13.78 8.01
CA PHE A 107 -4.91 -13.32 6.89
C PHE A 107 -3.62 -14.14 6.78
N GLU A 108 -3.21 -14.42 5.54
CA GLU A 108 -1.97 -15.09 5.19
C GLU A 108 -1.07 -14.14 4.39
N GLY A 109 0.22 -14.18 4.70
CA GLY A 109 1.24 -13.39 3.99
C GLY A 109 1.67 -14.07 2.70
N LEU A 110 1.95 -13.28 1.66
CA LEU A 110 2.50 -13.78 0.40
C LEU A 110 4.04 -13.82 0.37
N ASP A 111 4.68 -13.37 1.45
CA ASP A 111 6.12 -13.11 1.54
C ASP A 111 6.64 -12.24 0.39
N ASP A 112 5.78 -11.34 -0.09
CA ASP A 112 6.02 -10.44 -1.22
C ASP A 112 5.58 -9.03 -0.82
N ALA A 113 6.57 -8.16 -0.56
CA ALA A 113 6.38 -6.74 -0.23
C ALA A 113 5.29 -6.45 0.82
N GLY A 114 5.18 -7.29 1.85
CA GLY A 114 4.23 -7.11 2.95
C GLY A 114 2.77 -7.32 2.58
N MET A 115 2.49 -8.06 1.50
CA MET A 115 1.14 -8.27 0.99
C MET A 115 0.43 -9.44 1.68
N TRP A 116 -0.81 -9.20 2.10
CA TRP A 116 -1.65 -10.17 2.83
C TRP A 116 -3.01 -10.33 2.15
N TRP A 117 -3.58 -11.53 2.29
CA TRP A 117 -4.90 -11.89 1.78
C TRP A 117 -5.65 -12.74 2.81
N PRO A 118 -7.00 -12.70 2.85
CA PRO A 118 -7.77 -13.53 3.77
C PRO A 118 -7.77 -14.98 3.28
N ALA A 119 -7.38 -15.93 4.13
CA ALA A 119 -7.32 -17.37 3.82
C ALA A 119 -8.65 -17.91 3.25
N ASP A 120 -9.77 -17.34 3.67
CA ASP A 120 -11.09 -17.60 3.11
C ASP A 120 -11.51 -16.51 2.12
N ALA A 121 -11.35 -16.81 0.82
CA ALA A 121 -11.67 -15.90 -0.28
C ALA A 121 -13.17 -15.61 -0.44
N SER A 122 -14.05 -16.32 0.29
CA SER A 122 -15.51 -16.29 0.08
C SER A 122 -16.27 -15.40 1.04
N PHE A 123 -15.63 -14.86 2.09
CA PHE A 123 -16.34 -14.11 3.12
C PHE A 123 -16.26 -12.59 2.86
N PRO A 124 -17.39 -11.90 2.57
CA PRO A 124 -17.39 -10.44 2.62
C PRO A 124 -17.00 -10.03 4.04
N TRP A 125 -15.93 -9.25 4.19
CA TRP A 125 -15.52 -8.82 5.51
C TRP A 125 -16.50 -7.74 5.99
N ARG A 126 -17.34 -8.12 6.96
CA ARG A 126 -18.39 -7.29 7.58
C ARG A 126 -18.02 -6.85 9.00
N GLY A 127 -16.73 -6.65 9.28
CA GLY A 127 -16.33 -5.87 10.45
C GLY A 127 -16.45 -4.38 10.11
N PRO A 128 -16.72 -3.49 11.07
CA PRO A 128 -16.46 -2.07 10.83
C PRO A 128 -14.94 -1.93 10.67
N PRO A 129 -14.43 -1.46 9.52
CA PRO A 129 -13.05 -1.09 9.50
C PRO A 129 -12.90 0.05 10.50
N SER A 130 -11.98 -0.10 11.46
CA SER A 130 -11.68 1.05 12.30
C SER A 130 -11.18 2.12 11.34
N ARG A 131 -11.87 3.27 11.31
CA ARG A 131 -11.42 4.42 10.52
C ARG A 131 -10.11 4.86 11.15
N GLY A 132 -9.01 4.32 10.63
CA GLY A 132 -7.68 4.78 10.94
C GLY A 132 -7.51 6.17 10.33
N SER A 133 -6.80 7.04 11.04
CA SER A 133 -6.45 8.41 10.66
C SER A 133 -6.41 8.64 9.14
N THR A 134 -7.11 9.68 8.68
CA THR A 134 -6.94 10.26 7.35
C THR A 134 -5.48 10.68 7.17
N ARG A 135 -4.77 10.02 6.25
CA ARG A 135 -3.37 10.35 5.94
C ARG A 135 -3.35 11.10 4.61
N SER A 136 -3.11 12.41 4.67
CA SER A 136 -2.44 13.07 3.56
C SER A 136 -0.96 12.73 3.62
N LEU A 137 -0.27 12.71 2.49
CA LEU A 137 1.16 12.42 2.44
C LEU A 137 1.97 13.32 3.40
N ARG A 138 1.58 14.60 3.55
CA ARG A 138 2.18 15.52 4.54
C ARG A 138 2.07 15.01 5.97
N ARG A 139 0.89 14.53 6.39
CA ARG A 139 0.68 13.94 7.73
C ARG A 139 1.36 12.58 7.90
N ALA A 140 1.68 11.92 6.79
CA ALA A 140 2.45 10.70 6.77
C ALA A 140 3.97 10.92 6.84
N GLY A 141 4.43 12.17 6.98
CA GLY A 141 5.85 12.50 7.07
C GLY A 141 6.55 12.57 5.71
N TRP A 142 5.79 12.77 4.62
CA TRP A 142 6.38 12.89 3.29
C TRP A 142 6.74 14.33 2.93
N SER A 143 7.88 14.46 2.26
CA SER A 143 8.37 15.70 1.65
C SER A 143 8.29 15.60 0.13
N PHE A 144 7.98 16.71 -0.55
CA PHE A 144 7.78 16.76 -2.00
C PHE A 144 8.95 17.46 -2.72
N GLY A 145 9.37 16.91 -3.87
CA GLY A 145 10.43 17.41 -4.75
C GLY A 145 10.33 16.83 -6.17
N GLY A 146 11.46 16.69 -6.88
CA GLY A 146 11.53 15.95 -8.16
C GLY A 146 11.13 14.46 -8.04
N SER A 147 11.09 13.98 -6.79
CA SER A 147 10.47 12.77 -6.28
C SER A 147 9.85 13.10 -4.91
N ILE A 148 9.02 12.22 -4.36
CA ILE A 148 8.41 12.35 -3.03
C ILE A 148 9.13 11.40 -2.08
N ALA A 149 9.50 11.82 -0.86
CA ALA A 149 10.28 11.00 0.08
C ALA A 149 9.62 10.90 1.46
N CYS A 150 9.73 9.75 2.13
CA CYS A 150 9.09 9.45 3.43
C CYS A 150 10.09 9.44 4.59
N GLY A 151 9.85 10.24 5.62
CA GLY A 151 10.67 10.35 6.84
C GLY A 151 10.61 9.11 7.74
N ARG A 152 11.55 9.02 8.70
CA ARG A 152 11.57 8.02 9.77
C ARG A 152 10.48 8.25 10.80
#